data_AF-A0A6M8W4J8-F1
#
_entry.id   AF-A0A6M8W4J8-F1
#
_cell.length_a   1.000
_cell.length_b   1.000
_cell.length_c   1.000
_cell.angle_alpha   90.00
_cell.angle_beta   90.00
_cell.angle_gamma   90.00
#
_symmetry.space_group_name_H-M   'P 1'
#
loop_
_entity.id
_entity.type
_entity.pdbx_description
1 polymer ?
#
loop_
_entity_poly.entity_id
_entity_poly.type
_entity_poly.pdbx_seq_one_letter_code
_entity_poly.pdbx_strand_id
1 'polypeptide(L)'
;MIVVPGLDPALGNGFFNDGDGCATADYFMEFNIAFQTRESPDPVDQLQALFDTWRADLVGITDAVRSAADLATDRLPVGSATTLTLEPLDWQDNPLGPGLTVFARHAEGSDGLTTIAAAADLGDGTYRIDISAADLPADSRGHDTIEVVVEHPDRQVVLMPSLGLTLTRPVADWNTDGVVDAADVDAFVLDWRSRDPSTDLTGDGAIDSRDLIAFVRAWAGQ
;
A
#
# COMPACT_ATOMS: atom_id res chain seq x y z
N MET A 1 11.08 -17.02 -21.48
CA MET A 1 11.42 -17.17 -22.92
C MET A 1 10.15 -17.43 -23.73
N ILE A 2 9.74 -16.50 -24.60
CA ILE A 2 8.87 -16.71 -25.79
C ILE A 2 9.36 -15.69 -26.84
N VAL A 3 9.54 -16.12 -28.09
CA VAL A 3 10.27 -15.44 -29.20
C VAL A 3 9.50 -15.61 -30.51
N VAL A 4 9.40 -14.59 -31.41
CA VAL A 4 9.42 -14.70 -32.92
C VAL A 4 9.53 -13.28 -33.60
N PRO A 5 9.96 -13.08 -34.89
CA PRO A 5 11.35 -12.96 -35.41
C PRO A 5 11.63 -11.76 -36.39
N GLY A 6 12.91 -11.50 -36.76
CA GLY A 6 13.26 -10.89 -38.08
C GLY A 6 14.60 -10.13 -38.33
N LEU A 7 15.74 -10.85 -38.47
CA LEU A 7 16.94 -10.65 -39.37
C LEU A 7 17.78 -9.32 -39.30
N ASP A 8 19.13 -9.22 -39.27
CA ASP A 8 20.35 -10.04 -39.52
C ASP A 8 21.58 -9.28 -38.86
N PRO A 9 22.88 -9.66 -38.98
CA PRO A 9 23.69 -10.38 -38.00
C PRO A 9 25.07 -9.69 -37.67
N ALA A 10 25.83 -10.30 -36.74
CA ALA A 10 27.25 -10.03 -36.46
C ALA A 10 27.52 -8.69 -35.70
N LEU A 11 28.05 -8.67 -34.47
CA LEU A 11 29.10 -9.47 -33.85
C LEU A 11 28.99 -9.40 -32.32
N GLY A 12 29.40 -10.47 -31.65
CA GLY A 12 29.37 -10.62 -30.20
C GLY A 12 30.46 -9.85 -29.46
N ASN A 13 30.06 -8.85 -28.69
CA ASN A 13 30.91 -8.05 -27.80
C ASN A 13 30.33 -7.90 -26.37
N GLY A 14 29.29 -8.66 -26.01
CA GLY A 14 28.73 -8.59 -24.66
C GLY A 14 28.07 -7.24 -24.30
N PHE A 15 27.85 -6.36 -25.28
CA PHE A 15 26.90 -5.26 -25.14
C PHE A 15 25.51 -5.82 -25.40
N PHE A 16 24.62 -5.76 -24.40
CA PHE A 16 23.20 -5.78 -24.70
C PHE A 16 22.88 -4.47 -25.44
N ASN A 17 22.19 -4.57 -26.56
CA ASN A 17 21.81 -3.41 -27.36
C ASN A 17 20.83 -2.56 -26.55
N ASP A 18 21.15 -1.29 -26.32
CA ASP A 18 20.24 -0.29 -25.74
C ASP A 18 19.03 -0.01 -26.67
N GLY A 19 19.00 -0.59 -27.88
CA GLY A 19 17.88 -0.54 -28.81
C GLY A 19 16.92 -1.72 -28.68
N ASP A 20 15.62 -1.41 -28.55
CA ASP A 20 14.42 -2.24 -28.75
C ASP A 20 14.61 -3.77 -28.75
N GLY A 21 15.20 -4.30 -27.66
CA GLY A 21 15.39 -5.71 -27.41
C GLY A 21 14.49 -6.19 -26.26
N CYS A 22 14.03 -7.45 -26.29
CA CYS A 22 13.13 -8.01 -25.26
C CYS A 22 13.75 -8.18 -23.86
N ALA A 23 14.90 -7.57 -23.60
CA ALA A 23 15.61 -7.63 -22.33
C ALA A 23 16.15 -6.26 -21.86
N THR A 24 15.62 -5.16 -22.41
CA THR A 24 15.98 -3.81 -21.97
C THR A 24 15.00 -3.39 -20.87
N ALA A 25 15.34 -3.68 -19.60
CA ALA A 25 14.57 -3.24 -18.43
C ALA A 25 15.45 -3.25 -17.18
N ASP A 26 15.02 -2.51 -16.15
CA ASP A 26 15.58 -2.63 -14.82
C ASP A 26 15.13 -3.94 -14.19
N TYR A 27 16.08 -4.84 -13.97
CA TYR A 27 15.83 -6.14 -13.35
C TYR A 27 16.00 -6.05 -11.84
N PHE A 28 15.15 -6.78 -11.09
CA PHE A 28 15.30 -6.92 -9.64
C PHE A 28 16.64 -7.60 -9.25
N MET A 29 17.15 -8.48 -10.11
CA MET A 29 18.39 -9.22 -9.92
C MET A 29 18.94 -9.65 -11.28
N GLU A 30 20.25 -9.52 -11.47
CA GLU A 30 20.95 -9.98 -12.68
C GLU A 30 22.22 -10.74 -12.30
N PHE A 31 22.31 -12.00 -12.71
CA PHE A 31 23.56 -12.79 -12.67
C PHE A 31 23.86 -13.31 -14.06
N ASN A 32 25.10 -13.15 -14.50
CA ASN A 32 25.52 -13.59 -15.82
C ASN A 32 26.84 -14.36 -15.75
N ILE A 33 26.78 -15.66 -16.08
CA ILE A 33 27.95 -16.53 -16.24
C ILE A 33 28.00 -16.97 -17.71
N ALA A 34 28.84 -16.30 -18.49
CA ALA A 34 28.99 -16.56 -19.93
C ALA A 34 30.40 -17.09 -20.28
N PHE A 35 30.56 -17.56 -21.52
CA PHE A 35 31.84 -17.94 -22.14
C PHE A 35 32.72 -18.92 -21.33
N GLN A 36 32.06 -19.85 -20.62
CA GLN A 36 32.74 -20.84 -19.79
C GLN A 36 33.53 -21.85 -20.65
N THR A 37 34.69 -22.25 -20.17
CA THR A 37 35.51 -23.30 -20.78
C THR A 37 35.26 -24.63 -20.06
N ARG A 38 35.77 -25.74 -20.61
CA ARG A 38 35.67 -27.05 -19.95
C ARG A 38 36.39 -27.12 -18.59
N GLU A 39 37.38 -26.25 -18.37
CA GLU A 39 38.15 -26.17 -17.11
C GLU A 39 37.53 -25.20 -16.11
N SER A 40 36.53 -24.42 -16.52
CA SER A 40 35.83 -23.50 -15.63
C SER A 40 35.02 -24.27 -14.57
N PRO A 41 34.84 -23.71 -13.36
CA PRO A 41 33.93 -24.28 -12.37
C PRO A 41 32.52 -24.49 -12.91
N ASP A 42 31.74 -25.35 -12.28
CA ASP A 42 30.35 -25.57 -12.70
C ASP A 42 29.58 -24.22 -12.65
N PRO A 43 28.88 -23.83 -13.74
CA PRO A 43 28.09 -22.60 -13.76
C PRO A 43 27.02 -22.54 -12.66
N VAL A 44 26.46 -23.66 -12.22
CA VAL A 44 25.45 -23.70 -11.15
C VAL A 44 26.08 -23.30 -9.82
N ASP A 45 27.26 -23.83 -9.49
CA ASP A 45 27.97 -23.48 -8.25
C ASP A 45 28.38 -22.00 -8.25
N GLN A 46 28.78 -21.47 -9.42
CA GLN A 46 29.06 -20.05 -9.59
C GLN A 46 27.81 -19.18 -9.37
N LEU A 47 26.67 -19.56 -9.96
CA LEU A 47 25.41 -18.85 -9.78
C LEU A 47 24.92 -18.89 -8.33
N GLN A 48 25.09 -20.03 -7.63
CA GLN A 48 24.78 -20.14 -6.22
C GLN A 48 25.64 -19.19 -5.38
N ALA A 49 26.95 -19.15 -5.62
CA ALA A 49 27.85 -18.24 -4.90
C ALA A 49 27.51 -16.76 -5.14
N LEU A 50 27.13 -16.39 -6.37
CA LEU A 50 26.64 -15.05 -6.68
C LEU A 50 25.34 -14.72 -5.94
N PHE A 51 24.38 -15.66 -5.92
CA PHE A 51 23.14 -15.50 -5.19
C PHE A 51 23.36 -15.37 -3.68
N ASP A 52 24.25 -16.17 -3.10
CA ASP A 52 24.55 -16.13 -1.67
C ASP A 52 25.21 -14.81 -1.26
N THR A 53 26.10 -14.29 -2.12
CA THR A 53 26.71 -12.97 -1.95
C THR A 53 25.65 -11.88 -2.01
N TRP A 54 24.79 -11.90 -3.04
CA TRP A 54 23.68 -10.96 -3.17
C TRP A 54 22.72 -11.02 -1.97
N ARG A 55 22.42 -12.21 -1.45
CA ARG A 55 21.60 -12.35 -0.22
C ARG A 55 22.29 -11.79 1.01
N ALA A 56 23.60 -12.00 1.16
CA ALA A 56 24.36 -11.45 2.28
C ALA A 56 24.36 -9.91 2.27
N ASP A 57 24.41 -9.29 1.08
CA ASP A 57 24.36 -7.83 0.92
C ASP A 57 22.99 -7.22 1.28
N LEU A 58 21.93 -8.03 1.40
CA LEU A 58 20.60 -7.60 1.82
C LEU A 58 20.37 -7.68 3.33
N VAL A 59 21.34 -8.16 4.11
CA VAL A 59 21.24 -8.16 5.58
C VAL A 59 21.22 -6.72 6.08
N GLY A 60 20.26 -6.37 6.92
CA GLY A 60 20.08 -5.00 7.38
C GLY A 60 19.36 -4.07 6.40
N ILE A 61 18.95 -4.59 5.24
CA ILE A 61 18.15 -3.85 4.25
C ILE A 61 16.71 -4.33 4.33
N THR A 62 15.76 -3.39 4.25
CA THR A 62 14.32 -3.69 4.26
C THR A 62 13.96 -4.62 3.10
N ASP A 63 13.27 -5.71 3.40
CA ASP A 63 12.67 -6.58 2.39
C ASP A 63 11.24 -6.12 2.12
N ALA A 64 10.94 -5.85 0.85
CA ALA A 64 9.67 -5.31 0.40
C ALA A 64 8.47 -6.22 0.67
N VAL A 65 8.67 -7.54 0.77
CA VAL A 65 7.59 -8.53 0.90
C VAL A 65 7.47 -9.03 2.34
N ARG A 66 8.59 -9.11 3.07
CA ARG A 66 8.58 -9.50 4.49
C ARG A 66 8.10 -8.38 5.40
N SER A 67 8.43 -7.13 5.09
CA SER A 67 7.96 -5.98 5.86
C SER A 67 6.49 -5.71 5.54
N ALA A 68 5.65 -5.70 6.56
CA ALA A 68 4.22 -5.43 6.40
C ALA A 68 3.89 -4.04 6.92
N ALA A 69 3.13 -3.28 6.13
CA ALA A 69 2.46 -2.07 6.56
C ALA A 69 0.97 -2.37 6.71
N ASP A 70 0.39 -1.99 7.84
CA ASP A 70 -0.98 -2.29 8.21
C ASP A 70 -1.77 -1.00 8.40
N LEU A 71 -2.93 -0.90 7.75
CA LEU A 71 -3.91 0.13 8.00
C LEU A 71 -4.85 -0.30 9.13
N ALA A 72 -5.10 0.59 10.09
CA ALA A 72 -6.09 0.35 11.14
C ALA A 72 -7.52 0.18 10.58
N THR A 73 -7.82 0.83 9.45
CA THR A 73 -9.02 0.61 8.64
C THR A 73 -8.73 0.88 7.17
N ASP A 74 -9.29 0.05 6.29
CA ASP A 74 -9.25 0.17 4.82
C ASP A 74 -10.45 0.97 4.28
N ARG A 75 -11.39 1.34 5.15
CA ARG A 75 -12.54 2.21 4.84
C ARG A 75 -12.48 3.44 5.72
N LEU A 76 -12.35 4.60 5.10
CA LEU A 76 -12.21 5.87 5.78
C LEU A 76 -13.42 6.76 5.49
N PRO A 77 -14.25 7.10 6.49
CA PRO A 77 -15.25 8.15 6.35
C PRO A 77 -14.59 9.51 6.10
N VAL A 78 -15.18 10.35 5.26
CA VAL A 78 -14.79 11.78 5.17
C VAL A 78 -14.90 12.42 6.56
N GLY A 79 -14.02 13.38 6.87
CA GLY A 79 -13.97 14.01 8.18
C GLY A 79 -13.19 13.22 9.24
N SER A 80 -12.76 11.99 8.93
CA SER A 80 -12.06 11.11 9.86
C SER A 80 -10.60 10.86 9.46
N ALA A 81 -9.86 10.14 10.31
CA ALA A 81 -8.48 9.75 10.09
C ALA A 81 -8.27 8.28 10.44
N THR A 82 -7.27 7.68 9.79
CA THR A 82 -6.77 6.33 10.08
C THR A 82 -5.26 6.39 10.33
N THR A 83 -4.72 5.29 10.85
CA THR A 83 -3.30 5.16 11.12
C THR A 83 -2.76 3.95 10.36
N LEU A 84 -1.61 4.15 9.75
CA LEU A 84 -0.77 3.11 9.16
C LEU A 84 0.39 2.82 10.11
N THR A 85 0.63 1.54 10.39
CA THR A 85 1.77 1.07 11.18
C THR A 85 2.68 0.18 10.33
N LEU A 86 3.99 0.24 10.56
CA LEU A 86 4.99 -0.54 9.84
C LEU A 86 6.08 -1.03 10.80
N GLU A 87 6.51 -2.29 10.64
CA GLU A 87 7.75 -2.84 11.19
C GLU A 87 8.67 -3.30 10.04
N PRO A 88 9.76 -2.57 9.73
CA PRO A 88 10.68 -2.97 8.69
C PRO A 88 11.52 -4.19 9.10
N LEU A 89 11.47 -5.23 8.26
CA LEU A 89 12.22 -6.47 8.42
C LEU A 89 13.22 -6.64 7.27
N ASP A 90 14.33 -7.33 7.52
CA ASP A 90 15.17 -7.85 6.44
C ASP A 90 14.63 -9.16 5.86
N TRP A 91 15.33 -9.73 4.87
CA TRP A 91 14.90 -10.95 4.22
C TRP A 91 14.97 -12.21 5.11
N GLN A 92 15.64 -12.11 6.26
CA GLN A 92 15.76 -13.16 7.27
C GLN A 92 14.75 -12.99 8.41
N ASP A 93 13.79 -12.06 8.25
CA ASP A 93 12.79 -11.70 9.24
C ASP A 93 13.38 -11.00 10.49
N ASN A 94 14.58 -10.40 10.40
CA ASN A 94 15.14 -9.61 11.50
C ASN A 94 14.60 -8.17 11.47
N PRO A 95 14.13 -7.62 12.60
CA PRO A 95 13.77 -6.22 12.70
C PRO A 95 14.98 -5.29 12.53
N LEU A 96 14.80 -4.20 11.79
CA LEU A 96 15.87 -3.25 11.49
C LEU A 96 16.06 -2.14 12.54
N GLY A 97 15.12 -2.01 13.47
CA GLY A 97 15.18 -1.01 14.55
C GLY A 97 14.86 0.43 14.10
N PRO A 98 15.02 1.41 15.00
CA PRO A 98 14.66 2.80 14.76
C PRO A 98 15.69 3.53 13.87
N GLY A 99 15.35 4.73 13.42
CA GLY A 99 16.25 5.64 12.70
C GLY A 99 16.25 5.50 11.18
N LEU A 100 15.36 4.68 10.60
CA LEU A 100 15.16 4.62 9.16
C LEU A 100 14.33 5.82 8.68
N THR A 101 14.58 6.27 7.46
CA THR A 101 13.70 7.23 6.79
C THR A 101 12.55 6.47 6.15
N VAL A 102 11.34 6.67 6.68
CA VAL A 102 10.11 6.07 6.17
C VAL A 102 9.18 7.17 5.70
N PHE A 103 8.51 6.96 4.57
CA PHE A 103 7.40 7.81 4.14
C PHE A 103 6.38 7.00 3.36
N ALA A 104 5.17 7.55 3.22
CA ALA A 104 4.15 7.00 2.35
C ALA A 104 3.71 8.05 1.33
N ARG A 105 3.22 7.58 0.19
CA ARG A 105 2.72 8.41 -0.91
C ARG A 105 1.57 7.72 -1.62
N HIS A 106 0.80 8.51 -2.37
CA HIS A 106 -0.17 7.96 -3.31
C HIS A 106 0.56 7.26 -4.46
N ALA A 107 0.16 6.03 -4.76
CA ALA A 107 0.62 5.26 -5.89
C ALA A 107 0.13 5.88 -7.21
N GLU A 108 0.76 5.53 -8.32
CA GLU A 108 0.24 5.88 -9.64
C GLU A 108 -1.16 5.28 -9.83
N GLY A 109 -2.11 6.12 -10.29
CA GLY A 109 -3.51 5.72 -10.46
C GLY A 109 -4.37 5.78 -9.19
N SER A 110 -3.83 6.22 -8.06
CA SER A 110 -4.60 6.61 -6.87
C SER A 110 -5.44 7.87 -7.15
N ASP A 111 -6.63 7.99 -6.54
CA ASP A 111 -7.43 9.22 -6.62
C ASP A 111 -6.75 10.40 -5.90
N GLY A 112 -5.87 10.12 -4.95
CA GLY A 112 -5.05 11.10 -4.25
C GLY A 112 -5.85 12.03 -3.33
N LEU A 113 -6.93 11.52 -2.73
CA LEU A 113 -7.88 12.32 -1.96
C LEU A 113 -7.39 12.60 -0.54
N THR A 114 -6.80 11.61 0.12
CA THR A 114 -6.40 11.73 1.52
C THR A 114 -5.06 12.47 1.68
N THR A 115 -4.90 13.12 2.82
CA THR A 115 -3.63 13.71 3.24
C THR A 115 -2.83 12.68 4.02
N ILE A 116 -1.58 12.44 3.60
CA ILE A 116 -0.64 11.51 4.25
C ILE A 116 0.36 12.34 5.05
N ALA A 117 0.43 12.11 6.37
CA ALA A 117 1.38 12.79 7.24
C ALA A 117 2.81 12.24 7.07
N ALA A 118 3.79 12.95 7.63
CA ALA A 118 5.14 12.41 7.77
C ALA A 118 5.17 11.22 8.74
N ALA A 119 6.05 10.24 8.49
CA ALA A 119 6.21 9.11 9.38
C ALA A 119 6.82 9.53 10.72
N ALA A 120 6.25 9.01 11.80
CA ALA A 120 6.81 9.07 13.14
C ALA A 120 7.49 7.74 13.46
N ASP A 121 8.80 7.80 13.75
CA ASP A 121 9.55 6.70 14.36
C ASP A 121 9.15 6.59 15.84
N LEU A 122 8.68 5.41 16.27
CA LEU A 122 8.23 5.16 17.64
C LEU A 122 9.39 4.76 18.57
N GLY A 123 10.61 4.61 18.04
CA GLY A 123 11.84 4.37 18.81
C GLY A 123 12.10 2.90 19.14
N ASP A 124 11.18 2.01 18.81
CA ASP A 124 11.29 0.55 18.99
C ASP A 124 11.50 -0.21 17.67
N GLY A 125 11.65 0.53 16.56
CA GLY A 125 11.72 -0.03 15.20
C GLY A 125 10.38 -0.11 14.49
N THR A 126 9.31 0.35 15.12
CA THR A 126 8.01 0.54 14.47
C THR A 126 7.79 2.00 14.07
N TYR A 127 7.05 2.19 12.98
CA TYR A 127 6.76 3.49 12.40
C TYR A 127 5.26 3.69 12.28
N ARG A 128 4.82 4.94 12.47
CA ARG A 128 3.43 5.36 12.38
C ARG A 128 3.27 6.46 11.34
N ILE A 129 2.27 6.34 10.48
CA ILE A 129 1.86 7.38 9.54
C ILE A 129 0.37 7.63 9.74
N ASP A 130 -0.02 8.88 10.00
CA ASP A 130 -1.44 9.25 10.07
C ASP A 130 -1.93 9.67 8.68
N ILE A 131 -3.12 9.19 8.31
CA ILE A 131 -3.77 9.46 7.03
C ILE A 131 -5.14 10.08 7.31
N SER A 132 -5.44 11.22 6.71
CA SER A 132 -6.60 12.03 7.03
C SER A 132 -7.46 12.34 5.81
N ALA A 133 -8.78 12.26 6.00
CA ALA A 133 -9.81 12.76 5.11
C ALA A 133 -10.55 13.97 5.70
N ALA A 134 -9.96 14.65 6.69
CA ALA A 134 -10.61 15.71 7.46
C ALA A 134 -11.01 16.93 6.62
N ASP A 135 -10.20 17.27 5.60
CA ASP A 135 -10.38 18.48 4.80
C ASP A 135 -11.18 18.24 3.50
N LEU A 136 -11.73 17.04 3.33
CA LEU A 136 -12.51 16.69 2.13
C LEU A 136 -13.97 17.13 2.27
N PRO A 137 -14.62 17.56 1.17
CA PRO A 137 -16.07 17.74 1.12
C PRO A 137 -16.81 16.48 1.56
N ALA A 138 -17.85 16.59 2.37
CA ALA A 138 -18.56 15.46 2.98
C ALA A 138 -19.13 14.45 1.96
N ASP A 139 -19.40 14.88 0.73
CA ASP A 139 -19.91 14.05 -0.34
C ASP A 139 -18.83 13.26 -1.09
N SER A 140 -17.54 13.50 -0.78
CA SER A 140 -16.38 12.88 -1.42
C SER A 140 -16.39 11.35 -1.29
N ARG A 141 -16.00 10.69 -2.38
CA ARG A 141 -15.85 9.23 -2.47
C ARG A 141 -14.69 8.94 -3.42
N GLY A 142 -14.03 7.81 -3.22
CA GLY A 142 -12.93 7.39 -4.08
C GLY A 142 -12.13 6.26 -3.47
N HIS A 143 -11.05 5.91 -4.14
CA HIS A 143 -10.11 4.90 -3.72
C HIS A 143 -8.68 5.43 -3.83
N ASP A 144 -8.02 5.55 -2.67
CA ASP A 144 -6.60 5.83 -2.62
C ASP A 144 -5.81 4.52 -2.58
N THR A 145 -4.73 4.46 -3.35
CA THR A 145 -3.73 3.40 -3.27
C THR A 145 -2.46 4.01 -2.68
N ILE A 146 -1.96 3.45 -1.59
CA ILE A 146 -0.84 3.99 -0.81
C ILE A 146 0.37 3.08 -0.95
N GLU A 147 1.50 3.67 -1.35
CA GLU A 147 2.82 3.05 -1.33
C GLU A 147 3.58 3.50 -0.08
N VAL A 148 4.20 2.55 0.59
CA VAL A 148 5.12 2.81 1.70
C VAL A 148 6.55 2.61 1.22
N VAL A 149 7.41 3.57 1.49
CA VAL A 149 8.80 3.60 1.04
C VAL A 149 9.72 3.70 2.25
N VAL A 150 10.73 2.85 2.29
CA VAL A 150 11.82 2.89 3.25
C VAL A 150 13.12 3.23 2.51
N GLU A 151 13.78 4.31 2.93
CA GLU A 151 15.06 4.71 2.34
C GLU A 151 16.24 4.10 3.10
N HIS A 152 17.18 3.58 2.32
CA HIS A 152 18.51 3.16 2.74
C HIS A 152 19.55 4.04 2.04
N PRO A 153 20.80 4.11 2.53
CA PRO A 153 21.84 4.94 1.94
C PRO A 153 22.03 4.77 0.43
N ASP A 154 21.88 3.53 -0.06
CA ASP A 154 22.18 3.17 -1.46
C ASP A 154 20.95 2.73 -2.26
N ARG A 155 19.76 2.71 -1.64
CA ARG A 155 18.52 2.29 -2.33
C ARG A 155 17.25 2.71 -1.61
N GLN A 156 16.16 2.80 -2.36
CA GLN A 156 14.82 2.87 -1.80
C GLN A 156 14.12 1.52 -1.95
N VAL A 157 13.30 1.16 -0.96
CA VAL A 157 12.48 -0.05 -0.95
C VAL A 157 11.02 0.35 -0.85
N VAL A 158 10.25 0.08 -1.91
CA VAL A 158 8.80 0.21 -1.89
C VAL A 158 8.21 -1.10 -1.40
N LEU A 159 7.42 -1.05 -0.33
CA LEU A 159 6.80 -2.23 0.27
C LEU A 159 5.67 -2.78 -0.61
N MET A 160 5.45 -4.09 -0.51
CA MET A 160 4.43 -4.81 -1.25
C MET A 160 3.56 -5.65 -0.30
N PRO A 161 2.24 -5.69 -0.51
CA PRO A 161 1.49 -4.96 -1.54
C PRO A 161 1.35 -3.47 -1.18
N SER A 162 0.92 -2.66 -2.16
CA SER A 162 0.36 -1.34 -1.86
C SER A 162 -0.96 -1.47 -1.12
N LEU A 163 -1.30 -0.46 -0.33
CA LEU A 163 -2.45 -0.48 0.56
C LEU A 163 -3.63 0.24 -0.08
N GLY A 164 -4.79 -0.41 -0.12
CA GLY A 164 -6.03 0.20 -0.60
C GLY A 164 -6.77 0.90 0.53
N LEU A 165 -7.23 2.12 0.28
CA LEU A 165 -8.04 2.90 1.20
C LEU A 165 -9.27 3.44 0.47
N THR A 166 -10.45 2.94 0.84
CA THR A 166 -11.72 3.37 0.26
C THR A 166 -12.29 4.54 1.07
N LEU A 167 -12.46 5.68 0.40
CA LEU A 167 -13.12 6.83 1.00
C LEU A 167 -14.64 6.66 0.94
N THR A 168 -15.28 6.81 2.09
CA THR A 168 -16.72 6.65 2.27
C THR A 168 -17.35 7.92 2.81
N ARG A 169 -18.64 8.13 2.56
CA ARG A 169 -19.36 9.24 3.21
C ARG A 169 -19.56 8.95 4.70
N PRO A 170 -19.63 9.98 5.54
CA PRO A 170 -20.04 9.82 6.93
C PRO A 170 -21.42 9.18 6.98
N VAL A 171 -21.60 8.16 7.83
CA VAL A 171 -22.93 7.57 8.06
C VAL A 171 -23.91 8.60 8.65
N ALA A 172 -23.38 9.64 9.30
CA ALA A 172 -24.17 10.70 9.89
C ALA A 172 -24.75 11.70 8.86
N ASP A 173 -24.16 11.82 7.66
CA ASP A 173 -24.74 12.58 6.54
C ASP A 173 -25.71 11.66 5.78
N TRP A 174 -26.88 11.46 6.38
CA TRP A 174 -27.90 10.51 5.92
C TRP A 174 -28.64 11.02 4.69
N ASN A 175 -28.98 12.31 4.69
CA ASN A 175 -29.74 12.91 3.60
C ASN A 175 -28.84 13.24 2.37
N THR A 176 -27.53 13.11 2.53
CA THR A 176 -26.49 13.31 1.52
C THR A 176 -26.39 14.73 0.98
N ASP A 177 -26.76 15.72 1.78
CA ASP A 177 -26.61 17.14 1.44
C ASP A 177 -25.20 17.69 1.72
N GLY A 178 -24.34 16.88 2.35
CA GLY A 178 -22.95 17.20 2.62
C GLY A 178 -22.75 17.99 3.92
N VAL A 179 -23.77 18.12 4.76
CA VAL A 179 -23.71 18.73 6.08
C VAL A 179 -24.31 17.77 7.08
N VAL A 180 -23.60 17.46 8.17
CA VAL A 180 -24.19 16.67 9.25
C VAL A 180 -25.01 17.57 10.18
N ASP A 181 -26.34 17.63 10.00
CA ASP A 181 -27.25 18.42 10.83
C ASP A 181 -28.62 17.75 11.15
N ALA A 182 -29.48 18.42 11.95
CA ALA A 182 -30.75 17.83 12.37
C ALA A 182 -31.65 17.28 11.23
N ALA A 183 -31.48 17.73 9.99
CA ALA A 183 -32.18 17.21 8.82
C ALA A 183 -31.81 15.76 8.50
N ASP A 184 -30.58 15.34 8.75
CA ASP A 184 -30.15 13.94 8.60
C ASP A 184 -30.79 13.04 9.65
N VAL A 185 -30.93 13.53 10.89
CA VAL A 185 -31.64 12.78 11.95
C VAL A 185 -33.10 12.59 11.56
N ASP A 186 -33.74 13.65 11.06
CA ASP A 186 -35.13 13.58 10.60
C ASP A 186 -35.26 12.61 9.40
N ALA A 187 -34.31 12.64 8.47
CA ALA A 187 -34.27 11.72 7.32
C ALA A 187 -34.06 10.26 7.76
N PHE A 188 -33.08 9.99 8.64
CA PHE A 188 -32.83 8.65 9.17
C PHE A 188 -34.05 8.12 9.93
N VAL A 189 -34.65 8.94 10.80
CA VAL A 189 -35.83 8.53 11.59
C VAL A 189 -37.03 8.25 10.68
N LEU A 190 -37.19 9.00 9.57
CA LEU A 190 -38.21 8.75 8.57
C LEU A 190 -38.03 7.38 7.90
N ASP A 191 -36.81 7.08 7.45
CA ASP A 191 -36.48 5.81 6.79
C ASP A 191 -36.53 4.62 7.75
N TRP A 192 -36.08 4.81 8.99
CA TRP A 192 -36.10 3.76 10.01
C TRP A 192 -37.53 3.38 10.39
N ARG A 193 -38.43 4.37 10.49
CA ARG A 193 -39.87 4.13 10.72
C ARG A 193 -40.55 3.46 9.53
N SER A 194 -40.08 3.70 8.31
CA SER A 194 -40.58 3.05 7.10
C SER A 194 -40.04 1.63 6.91
N ARG A 195 -39.07 1.21 7.76
CA ARG A 195 -38.31 -0.04 7.65
C ARG A 195 -37.54 -0.15 6.34
N ASP A 196 -36.91 0.95 5.92
CA ASP A 196 -35.99 0.93 4.79
C ASP A 196 -34.75 0.05 5.12
N PRO A 197 -34.41 -0.95 4.29
CA PRO A 197 -33.25 -1.82 4.52
C PRO A 197 -31.91 -1.09 4.67
N SER A 198 -31.76 0.12 4.13
CA SER A 198 -30.56 0.93 4.31
C SER A 198 -30.30 1.30 5.77
N THR A 199 -31.36 1.33 6.60
CA THR A 199 -31.26 1.68 8.03
C THR A 199 -30.76 0.56 8.93
N ASP A 200 -30.51 -0.64 8.40
CA ASP A 200 -29.82 -1.73 9.12
C ASP A 200 -28.31 -1.44 9.19
N LEU A 201 -27.93 -0.51 10.06
CA LEU A 201 -26.54 -0.10 10.27
C LEU A 201 -25.71 -1.14 11.01
N THR A 202 -26.35 -2.07 11.72
CA THR A 202 -25.65 -3.17 12.39
C THR A 202 -25.40 -4.37 11.47
N GLY A 203 -26.08 -4.43 10.33
CA GLY A 203 -25.95 -5.48 9.33
C GLY A 203 -26.48 -6.84 9.80
N ASP A 204 -27.38 -6.86 10.78
CA ASP A 204 -27.89 -8.10 11.38
C ASP A 204 -29.21 -8.58 10.76
N GLY A 205 -29.73 -7.83 9.79
CA GLY A 205 -30.96 -8.11 9.05
C GLY A 205 -32.23 -7.63 9.74
N ALA A 206 -32.15 -7.00 10.92
CA ALA A 206 -33.29 -6.50 11.67
C ALA A 206 -33.20 -5.00 11.89
N ILE A 207 -34.18 -4.24 11.38
CA ILE A 207 -34.28 -2.79 11.61
C ILE A 207 -34.90 -2.55 12.98
N ASP A 208 -34.07 -2.21 13.98
CA ASP A 208 -34.51 -1.98 15.35
C ASP A 208 -33.75 -0.84 16.07
N SER A 209 -33.95 -0.71 17.38
CA SER A 209 -33.33 0.36 18.18
C SER A 209 -31.80 0.32 18.20
N ARG A 210 -31.18 -0.81 17.87
CA ARG A 210 -29.72 -0.97 17.81
C ARG A 210 -29.15 -0.17 16.64
N ASP A 211 -29.84 -0.12 15.51
CA ASP A 211 -29.45 0.72 14.37
C ASP A 211 -29.60 2.20 14.68
N LEU A 212 -30.67 2.59 15.36
CA LEU A 212 -30.84 3.96 15.84
C LEU A 212 -29.70 4.37 16.79
N ILE A 213 -29.28 3.47 17.69
CA ILE A 213 -28.12 3.71 18.57
C ILE A 213 -26.83 3.81 17.75
N ALA A 214 -26.66 2.98 16.72
CA ALA A 214 -25.50 3.03 15.82
C ALA A 214 -25.43 4.39 15.09
N PHE A 215 -26.55 4.85 14.54
CA PHE A 215 -26.66 6.16 13.90
C PHE A 215 -26.34 7.30 14.88
N VAL A 216 -26.96 7.31 16.06
CA VAL A 216 -26.72 8.35 17.08
C VAL A 216 -25.26 8.35 17.56
N ARG A 217 -24.58 7.21 17.61
CA ARG A 217 -23.13 7.16 17.89
C ARG A 217 -22.32 7.78 16.77
N ALA A 218 -22.65 7.48 15.51
CA ALA A 218 -22.00 8.11 14.35
C ALA A 218 -22.24 9.62 14.31
N TRP A 219 -23.44 10.06 14.68
CA TRP A 219 -23.83 11.46 14.83
C TRP A 219 -23.03 12.20 15.90
N ALA A 220 -22.98 11.62 17.10
CA ALA A 220 -22.36 12.25 18.26
C ALA A 220 -20.83 12.24 18.21
N GLY A 221 -20.26 11.43 17.32
CA GLY A 221 -18.82 11.33 17.07
C GLY A 221 -18.29 12.27 15.98
N GLN A 222 -19.14 13.11 15.38
CA GLN A 222 -18.71 14.21 14.50
C GLN A 222 -18.02 15.32 15.30
#